data_AF-A0A377PN11-F1
#
_entry.id   AF-A0A377PN11-F1
#
_cell.length_a   1.000
_cell.length_b   1.000
_cell.length_c   1.000
_cell.angle_alpha   90.00
_cell.angle_beta   90.00
_cell.angle_gamma   90.00
#
_symmetry.space_group_name_H-M   'P 1'
#
loop_
_entity.id
_entity.type
_entity.pdbx_description
1 polymer ?
#
loop_
_entity_poly.entity_id
_entity_poly.type
_entity_poly.pdbx_seq_one_letter_code
_entity_poly.pdbx_strand_id
1 'polypeptide(L)'
;MNALTAVKQDISEAKTKGQGFTVRPSAQSPRMLELNFDAATTQRFLELVAEWPVQALEYKSFLRFRVAKILDELCGNQLQPLLLNTILARTQGALLIGAEGIDHVEQADEMG
;
A
#
# COMPACT_ATOMS: atom_id res chain seq x y z
N MET A 1 -2.01 22.82 17.37
CA MET A 1 -2.91 22.70 16.19
C MET A 1 -2.53 21.42 15.47
N ASN A 2 -3.38 20.39 15.48
CA ASN A 2 -3.05 19.10 14.84
C ASN A 2 -3.48 19.13 13.37
N ALA A 3 -2.50 19.01 12.48
CA ALA A 3 -2.64 19.04 11.02
C ALA A 3 -3.17 17.72 10.44
N LEU A 4 -4.22 17.17 11.05
CA LEU A 4 -4.95 16.01 10.55
C LEU A 4 -6.41 16.43 10.37
N THR A 5 -6.63 17.36 9.45
CA THR A 5 -7.98 17.64 8.97
C THR A 5 -8.46 16.37 8.27
N ALA A 6 -9.39 15.67 8.92
CA ALA A 6 -10.02 14.47 8.39
C ALA A 6 -10.66 14.79 7.03
N VAL A 7 -10.03 14.33 5.96
CA VAL A 7 -10.71 14.17 4.68
C VAL A 7 -11.67 13.01 4.87
N LYS A 8 -12.94 13.33 5.15
CA LYS A 8 -14.01 12.34 5.22
C LYS A 8 -14.35 11.90 3.79
N GLN A 9 -13.62 10.92 3.27
CA GLN A 9 -14.04 10.20 2.08
C GLN A 9 -15.04 9.13 2.49
N ASP A 10 -16.32 9.35 2.16
CA ASP A 10 -17.33 8.29 2.18
C ASP A 10 -17.02 7.33 1.02
N ILE A 11 -16.30 6.25 1.31
CA ILE A 11 -16.02 5.16 0.37
C ILE A 11 -17.16 4.14 0.47
N SER A 12 -18.40 4.60 0.28
CA SER A 12 -19.55 3.72 0.11
C SER A 12 -19.70 3.40 -1.38
N GLU A 13 -19.51 2.12 -1.73
CA GLU A 13 -19.75 1.49 -3.03
C GLU A 13 -18.86 1.91 -4.23
N ALA A 14 -18.24 3.09 -4.21
CA ALA A 14 -17.40 3.53 -5.32
C ALA A 14 -15.96 2.98 -5.25
N LYS A 15 -15.47 2.44 -6.38
CA LYS A 15 -14.03 2.18 -6.59
C LYS A 15 -13.31 3.54 -6.64
N THR A 16 -12.48 3.83 -5.65
CA THR A 16 -11.64 5.01 -5.64
C THR A 16 -10.31 4.69 -6.33
N LYS A 17 -9.93 5.50 -7.32
CA LYS A 17 -8.63 5.41 -7.98
C LYS A 17 -7.66 6.41 -7.35
N GLY A 18 -6.64 5.92 -6.67
CA GLY A 18 -5.48 6.72 -6.26
C GLY A 18 -4.44 6.75 -7.38
N GLN A 19 -3.39 7.53 -7.20
CA GLN A 19 -2.22 7.42 -8.08
C GLN A 19 -1.49 6.10 -7.78
N GLY A 20 -1.39 5.21 -8.77
CA GLY A 20 -0.65 3.94 -8.66
C GLY A 20 -1.40 2.79 -7.97
N PHE A 21 -2.64 3.00 -7.51
CA PHE A 21 -3.44 1.96 -6.87
C PHE A 21 -4.94 2.21 -6.99
N THR A 22 -5.73 1.17 -6.69
CA THR A 22 -7.18 1.26 -6.59
C THR A 22 -7.65 0.73 -5.23
N VAL A 23 -8.75 1.28 -4.73
CA VAL A 23 -9.38 0.86 -3.47
C VAL A 23 -10.86 0.64 -3.68
N ARG A 24 -11.39 -0.45 -3.14
CA ARG A 24 -12.83 -0.75 -3.14
C ARG A 24 -13.22 -1.52 -1.87
N PRO A 25 -14.49 -1.48 -1.44
CA PRO A 25 -14.99 -2.43 -0.45
C PRO A 25 -14.82 -3.88 -0.91
N SER A 26 -14.49 -4.78 0.01
CA SER A 26 -14.45 -6.21 -0.28
C SER A 26 -15.83 -6.81 -0.51
N ALA A 27 -15.88 -7.96 -1.18
CA ALA A 27 -17.13 -8.69 -1.38
C ALA A 27 -17.75 -9.21 -0.06
N GLN A 28 -16.93 -9.42 0.98
CA GLN A 28 -17.35 -10.04 2.24
C GLN A 28 -17.82 -9.01 3.26
N SER A 29 -17.25 -7.80 3.26
CA SER A 29 -17.58 -6.77 4.24
C SER A 29 -17.20 -5.37 3.76
N PRO A 30 -18.08 -4.37 3.93
CA PRO A 30 -17.73 -2.97 3.67
C PRO A 30 -16.70 -2.41 4.67
N ARG A 31 -16.44 -3.12 5.78
CA ARG A 31 -15.41 -2.76 6.77
C ARG A 31 -14.00 -3.14 6.33
N MET A 32 -13.88 -4.02 5.33
CA MET A 32 -12.61 -4.44 4.75
C MET A 32 -12.49 -3.83 3.35
N LEU A 33 -11.38 -3.12 3.13
CA LEU A 33 -11.06 -2.57 1.81
C LEU A 33 -10.09 -3.48 1.08
N GLU A 34 -10.26 -3.64 -0.21
CA GLU A 34 -9.27 -4.22 -1.11
C GLU A 34 -8.47 -3.09 -1.74
N LEU A 35 -7.16 -3.08 -1.51
CA LEU A 35 -6.20 -2.16 -2.13
C LEU A 35 -5.33 -2.95 -3.10
N ASN A 36 -5.32 -2.56 -4.37
CA ASN A 36 -4.46 -3.18 -5.38
C ASN A 36 -3.57 -2.13 -6.06
N PHE A 37 -2.25 -2.33 -6.00
CA PHE A 37 -1.28 -1.56 -6.78
C PHE A 37 -1.32 -1.99 -8.24
N ASP A 38 -1.24 -1.02 -9.15
CA ASP A 38 -1.18 -1.31 -10.58
C ASP A 38 0.20 -1.86 -10.99
N ALA A 39 0.24 -2.59 -12.11
CA ALA A 39 1.46 -3.25 -12.59
C ALA A 39 2.64 -2.26 -12.76
N ALA A 40 2.38 -1.03 -13.19
CA ALA A 40 3.40 -0.01 -13.38
C ALA A 40 4.04 0.43 -12.06
N THR A 41 3.23 0.63 -11.02
CA THR A 41 3.68 0.97 -9.67
C THR A 41 4.43 -0.19 -9.05
N THR A 42 3.93 -1.42 -9.19
CA THR A 42 4.59 -2.64 -8.71
C THR A 42 5.98 -2.77 -9.33
N GLN A 43 6.07 -2.74 -10.66
CA GLN A 43 7.34 -2.88 -11.38
C GLN A 43 8.32 -1.77 -10.96
N ARG A 44 7.85 -0.52 -10.93
CA ARG A 44 8.71 0.61 -10.59
C ARG A 44 9.21 0.56 -9.14
N PHE A 45 8.38 0.10 -8.22
CA PHE A 45 8.77 -0.11 -6.84
C PHE A 45 9.89 -1.16 -6.74
N LEU A 46 9.72 -2.31 -7.37
CA LEU A 46 10.71 -3.40 -7.36
C LEU A 46 12.07 -2.95 -7.93
N GLU A 47 12.06 -2.22 -9.05
CA GLU A 47 13.28 -1.65 -9.63
C GLU A 47 14.03 -0.73 -8.66
N LEU A 48 13.30 0.12 -7.92
CA LEU A 48 13.89 1.11 -7.02
C LEU A 48 14.43 0.50 -5.72
N VAL A 49 13.94 -0.68 -5.33
CA VAL A 49 14.37 -1.35 -4.09
C VAL A 49 15.32 -2.53 -4.34
N ALA A 50 15.59 -2.87 -5.61
CA ALA A 50 16.42 -4.01 -6.00
C ALA A 50 17.84 -4.02 -5.41
N GLU A 51 18.39 -2.86 -5.03
CA GLU A 51 19.70 -2.79 -4.37
C GLU A 51 19.68 -3.29 -2.90
N TRP A 52 18.51 -3.47 -2.29
CA TRP A 52 18.36 -3.92 -0.90
C TRP A 52 17.62 -5.26 -0.84
N PRO A 53 18.35 -6.39 -0.76
CA PRO A 53 17.71 -7.69 -0.55
C PRO A 53 17.06 -7.73 0.84
N VAL A 54 16.17 -8.69 1.09
CA VAL A 54 15.38 -8.75 2.33
C VAL A 54 16.27 -8.77 3.58
N GLN A 55 17.41 -9.45 3.54
CA GLN A 55 18.37 -9.49 4.66
C GLN A 55 18.89 -8.09 5.00
N ALA A 56 19.09 -7.21 4.01
CA ALA A 56 19.49 -5.84 4.29
C ALA A 56 18.43 -5.10 5.13
N LEU A 57 17.14 -5.35 4.88
CA LEU A 57 16.01 -4.79 5.63
C LEU A 57 15.91 -5.40 7.05
N GLU A 58 16.34 -6.65 7.22
CA GLU A 58 16.43 -7.30 8.52
C GLU A 58 17.50 -6.64 9.40
N TYR A 59 18.71 -6.48 8.86
CA TYR A 59 19.86 -5.94 9.59
C TYR A 59 19.82 -4.43 9.80
N LYS A 60 19.26 -3.66 8.84
CA LYS A 60 19.22 -2.19 8.89
C LYS A 60 17.78 -1.70 8.92
N SER A 61 17.23 -1.55 10.12
CA SER A 61 15.81 -1.18 10.34
C SER A 61 15.36 0.09 9.61
N PHE A 62 16.25 1.08 9.42
CA PHE A 62 15.92 2.30 8.66
C PHE A 62 15.52 2.02 7.20
N LEU A 63 16.01 0.92 6.60
CA LEU A 63 15.66 0.54 5.23
C LEU A 63 14.18 0.16 5.11
N ARG A 64 13.56 -0.37 6.17
CA ARG A 64 12.11 -0.65 6.21
C ARG A 64 11.29 0.63 5.99
N PHE A 65 11.72 1.73 6.61
CA PHE A 65 11.08 3.04 6.42
C PHE A 65 11.43 3.67 5.07
N ARG A 66 12.65 3.42 4.55
CA ARG A 66 13.06 3.89 3.23
C ARG A 66 12.21 3.27 2.12
N VAL A 67 12.04 1.94 2.11
CA VAL A 67 11.21 1.27 1.11
C VAL A 67 9.74 1.69 1.23
N ALA A 68 9.23 1.89 2.45
CA ALA A 68 7.89 2.43 2.66
C ALA A 68 7.72 3.85 2.07
N LYS A 69 8.73 4.72 2.24
CA LYS A 69 8.74 6.07 1.66
C LYS A 69 8.74 6.05 0.13
N ILE A 70 9.53 5.17 -0.48
CA ILE A 70 9.60 5.00 -1.94
C ILE A 70 8.22 4.61 -2.49
N LEU A 71 7.56 3.63 -1.88
CA LEU A 71 6.23 3.20 -2.33
C LEU A 71 5.18 4.32 -2.21
N ASP A 72 5.19 5.06 -1.11
CA ASP A 72 4.29 6.20 -0.92
C ASP A 72 4.56 7.34 -1.92
N GLU A 73 5.82 7.64 -2.22
CA GLU A 73 6.22 8.63 -3.23
C GLU A 73 5.75 8.25 -4.64
N LEU A 74 5.85 6.96 -5.02
CA LEU A 74 5.30 6.47 -6.29
C LEU A 74 3.78 6.65 -6.37
N CYS A 75 3.11 6.54 -5.22
CA CYS A 75 1.67 6.77 -5.08
C CYS A 75 1.30 8.26 -4.89
N GLY A 76 2.21 9.20 -5.17
CA GLY A 76 1.97 10.64 -5.02
C GLY A 76 1.67 11.06 -3.57
N ASN A 77 2.25 10.36 -2.59
CA ASN A 77 2.03 10.54 -1.16
C ASN A 77 0.59 10.33 -0.69
N GLN A 78 -0.21 9.59 -1.46
CA GLN A 78 -1.61 9.29 -1.13
C GLN A 78 -1.77 7.97 -0.36
N LEU A 79 -0.76 7.10 -0.35
CA LEU A 79 -0.86 5.77 0.26
C LEU A 79 -0.84 5.86 1.79
N GLN A 80 0.12 6.59 2.36
CA GLN A 80 0.24 6.76 3.81
C GLN A 80 -1.05 7.30 4.47
N PRO A 81 -1.65 8.43 4.03
CA PRO A 81 -2.87 8.94 4.64
C PRO A 81 -4.06 7.98 4.45
N LEU A 82 -4.16 7.29 3.30
CA LEU A 82 -5.20 6.30 3.07
C LEU A 82 -5.12 5.12 4.05
N LEU A 83 -3.93 4.55 4.23
CA LEU A 83 -3.71 3.42 5.15
C LEU A 83 -4.05 3.81 6.60
N LEU A 84 -3.55 4.96 7.07
CA LEU A 84 -3.81 5.44 8.42
C LEU A 84 -5.31 5.70 8.65
N ASN A 85 -5.97 6.40 7.74
CA ASN A 85 -7.40 6.70 7.86
C ASN A 85 -8.23 5.41 7.87
N THR A 86 -7.86 4.42 7.07
CA THR A 86 -8.57 3.13 7.01
C THR A 86 -8.40 2.31 8.29
N ILE A 87 -7.16 2.18 8.79
CA ILE A 87 -6.87 1.37 9.99
C ILE A 87 -7.45 2.01 11.26
N LEU A 88 -7.41 3.35 11.37
CA LEU A 88 -7.91 4.07 12.53
C LEU A 88 -9.43 4.26 12.54
N ALA A 89 -10.11 4.08 11.40
CA ALA A 89 -11.55 4.22 11.31
C ALA A 89 -12.28 3.03 11.95
N ARG A 90 -13.07 3.29 13.00
CA ARG A 90 -13.94 2.28 13.65
C ARG A 90 -14.98 1.64 12.70
N THR A 91 -15.35 2.33 11.64
CA THR A 91 -16.26 1.83 10.60
C THR A 91 -15.55 0.92 9.59
N GLN A 92 -14.22 0.96 9.54
CA GLN A 92 -13.35 0.09 8.73
C GLN A 92 -12.37 -0.64 9.68
N GLY A 93 -11.06 -0.55 9.43
CA GLY A 93 -10.02 -1.17 10.26
C GLY A 93 -9.30 -2.36 9.61
N ALA A 94 -9.65 -2.74 8.38
CA ALA A 94 -9.04 -3.88 7.70
C ALA A 94 -8.77 -3.59 6.21
N LEU A 95 -7.66 -4.15 5.71
CA LEU A 95 -7.24 -4.08 4.31
C LEU A 95 -6.82 -5.48 3.83
N LEU A 96 -7.27 -5.85 2.63
CA LEU A 96 -6.66 -6.89 1.81
C LEU A 96 -5.81 -6.18 0.75
N ILE A 97 -4.51 -6.45 0.73
CA ILE A 97 -3.54 -5.72 -0.12
C ILE A 97 -2.98 -6.67 -1.17
N GLY A 98 -3.04 -6.27 -2.43
CA GLY A 98 -2.41 -6.95 -3.56
C GLY A 98 -1.57 -6.00 -4.41
N ALA A 99 -0.67 -6.58 -5.20
CA ALA A 99 0.14 -5.86 -6.17
C ALA A 99 0.11 -6.66 -7.48
N GLU A 100 -0.34 -6.03 -8.58
CA GLU A 100 -0.41 -6.71 -9.87
C GLU A 100 0.98 -7.19 -10.30
N GLY A 101 1.06 -8.47 -10.67
CA GLY A 101 2.30 -9.12 -11.08
C GLY A 101 3.14 -9.73 -9.94
N ILE A 102 2.67 -9.68 -8.68
CA ILE A 102 3.24 -10.45 -7.56
C ILE A 102 2.23 -11.50 -7.10
N ASP A 103 2.28 -12.68 -7.72
CA ASP A 103 1.29 -13.75 -7.56
C ASP A 103 1.89 -15.17 -7.62
N HIS A 104 3.21 -15.31 -7.70
CA HIS A 104 3.93 -16.58 -7.73
C HIS A 104 4.96 -16.72 -6.61
N VAL A 105 5.13 -17.94 -6.10
CA VAL A 105 6.04 -18.22 -4.97
C VAL A 105 7.52 -17.97 -5.31
N GLU A 106 7.92 -18.19 -6.56
CA GLU A 106 9.31 -18.00 -7.04
C GLU A 106 9.80 -16.56 -6.84
N GLN A 107 8.88 -15.59 -6.83
CA GLN A 107 9.19 -14.18 -6.61
C GLN A 107 9.63 -13.90 -5.17
N ALA A 108 9.35 -14.79 -4.22
CA ALA A 108 9.89 -14.71 -2.86
C ALA A 108 11.35 -15.17 -2.81
N ASP A 109 11.72 -16.16 -3.63
CA ASP A 109 13.07 -16.71 -3.68
C ASP A 109 14.05 -15.73 -4.36
N GLU A 110 13.57 -14.96 -5.35
CA GLU A 110 14.35 -13.89 -6.02
C GLU A 110 14.65 -12.69 -5.10
N MET A 111 13.97 -12.57 -3.96
CA MET A 111 14.17 -11.50 -2.97
C MET A 111 15.17 -11.86 -1.86
N GLY A 112 15.69 -13.09 -1.88
CA GLY A 112 16.66 -13.64 -0.92
C GLY A 112 18.12 -13.33 -1.21
#